data_AF-A0A1V9DY62-F1
#
_entry.id   AF-A0A1V9DY62-F1
#
_cell.length_a   1.000
_cell.length_b   1.000
_cell.length_c   1.000
_cell.angle_alpha   90.00
_cell.angle_beta   90.00
_cell.angle_gamma   90.00
#
_symmetry.space_group_name_H-M   'P 1'
#
loop_
_entity.id
_entity.type
_entity.pdbx_description
1 polymer ?
#
loop_
_entity_poly.entity_id
_entity_poly.type
_entity_poly.pdbx_seq_one_letter_code
_entity_poly.pdbx_strand_id
1 'polypeptide(L)'
;MVKHINCRRQGWAITAVIILFGVILIISCIDKKSKKELFVKRSVCNNIWREKYLVSSGGAHSAELYSDYITDSVNFRVYIGSHDEYGGFDYNCNGDSLFVRKVMNNDDGSASIIDSSIFRLSVLRKEHKFE
;
A
#
# COMPACT_ATOMS: atom_id res chain seq x y z
N MET A 1 25.29 30.10 56.30
CA MET A 1 24.30 30.57 55.31
C MET A 1 24.01 29.44 54.34
N VAL A 2 22.89 28.73 54.49
CA VAL A 2 22.48 27.63 53.60
C VAL A 2 21.24 28.08 52.83
N LYS A 3 21.37 28.15 51.50
CA LYS A 3 20.31 28.54 50.56
C LYS A 3 19.41 27.30 50.32
N HIS A 4 18.18 27.34 50.82
CA HIS A 4 17.16 26.35 50.45
C HIS A 4 16.70 26.60 49.01
N ILE A 5 17.15 25.74 48.10
CA ILE A 5 16.70 25.74 46.70
C ILE A 5 15.39 24.96 46.62
N ASN A 6 14.38 25.63 46.09
CA ASN A 6 12.99 25.18 45.94
C ASN A 6 12.89 23.89 45.07
N CYS A 7 12.69 22.75 45.73
CA CYS A 7 12.56 21.42 45.11
C CYS A 7 11.20 21.18 44.41
N ARG A 8 10.25 22.13 44.48
CA ARG A 8 8.87 21.96 43.96
C ARG A 8 8.73 22.19 42.44
N ARG A 9 9.69 22.85 41.80
CA ARG A 9 9.62 23.25 40.38
C ARG A 9 10.09 22.14 39.42
N GLN A 10 10.76 21.12 39.94
CA GLN A 10 11.45 20.09 39.16
C GLN A 10 10.54 18.90 38.80
N GLY A 11 9.53 18.61 39.63
CA GLY A 11 8.55 17.54 39.35
C GLY A 11 7.64 17.82 38.15
N TRP A 12 7.17 19.07 38.00
CA TRP A 12 6.26 19.46 36.91
C TRP A 12 6.93 19.41 35.54
N ALA A 13 8.23 19.71 35.48
CA ALA A 13 9.02 19.61 34.26
C ALA A 13 9.16 18.16 33.80
N ILE A 14 9.40 17.22 34.73
CA ILE A 14 9.54 15.79 34.40
C ILE A 14 8.21 15.22 33.90
N THR A 15 7.09 15.57 34.53
CA THR A 15 5.75 15.13 34.08
C THR A 15 5.42 15.67 32.69
N ALA A 16 5.74 16.95 32.41
CA ALA A 16 5.52 17.55 31.10
C ALA A 16 6.38 16.91 30.00
N VAL A 17 7.64 16.56 30.30
CA VAL A 17 8.54 15.88 29.35
C VAL A 17 8.05 14.47 29.02
N ILE A 18 7.54 13.73 30.01
CA ILE A 18 6.98 12.38 29.79
C ILE A 18 5.72 12.45 28.92
N ILE A 19 4.83 13.42 29.17
CA ILE A 19 3.61 13.62 28.36
C ILE A 19 3.99 14.00 26.92
N LEU A 20 4.98 14.88 26.73
CA LEU A 20 5.45 15.27 25.40
C LEU A 20 6.03 14.09 24.62
N PHE A 21 6.83 13.23 25.26
CA PHE A 21 7.37 12.02 24.63
C PHE A 21 6.27 11.00 24.28
N GLY A 22 5.25 10.85 25.14
CA GLY A 22 4.09 10.00 24.86
C GLY A 22 3.27 10.49 23.66
N VAL A 23 3.11 11.81 23.51
CA VAL A 23 2.39 12.41 22.37
C VAL A 23 3.19 12.28 21.06
N ILE A 24 4.52 12.29 21.09
CA ILE A 24 5.35 12.11 19.88
C ILE A 24 5.25 10.67 19.34
N LEU A 25 5.13 9.68 20.22
CA LEU A 25 5.08 8.27 19.82
C LEU A 25 3.76 7.86 19.14
N ILE A 26 2.65 8.56 19.41
CA ILE A 26 1.34 8.25 18.79
C ILE A 26 1.17 8.80 17.36
N ILE A 27 2.13 9.58 16.83
CA ILE A 27 2.04 10.17 15.47
C ILE A 27 2.79 9.30 14.43
N SER A 28 3.54 8.28 14.84
CA SER A 28 4.53 7.61 13.98
C SER A 28 4.01 6.46 13.10
N CYS A 29 2.70 6.21 13.00
CA CYS A 29 2.18 5.11 12.17
C CYS A 29 1.03 5.53 11.26
N ILE A 30 1.23 6.56 10.43
CA ILE A 30 0.46 6.68 9.18
C ILE A 30 1.32 6.07 8.08
N ASP A 31 1.19 4.77 7.87
CA ASP A 31 1.75 4.09 6.69
C ASP A 31 0.98 4.58 5.46
N LYS A 32 1.38 5.73 4.93
CA LYS A 32 0.93 6.17 3.62
C LYS A 32 1.61 5.25 2.61
N LYS A 33 1.01 4.10 2.33
CA LYS A 33 1.10 3.46 1.01
C LYS A 33 0.51 4.44 -0.02
N SER A 34 1.23 5.53 -0.23
CA SER A 34 0.76 6.72 -0.89
C SER A 34 0.70 6.39 -2.37
N LYS A 35 -0.53 6.22 -2.88
CA LYS A 35 -0.84 6.37 -4.29
C LYS A 35 -0.39 7.78 -4.70
N LYS A 36 0.87 7.94 -5.13
CA LYS A 36 1.37 9.27 -5.51
C LYS A 36 0.74 9.71 -6.81
N GLU A 37 0.69 8.80 -7.77
CA GLU A 37 0.22 9.11 -9.11
C GLU A 37 -0.41 7.88 -9.76
N LEU A 38 -1.55 8.06 -10.43
CA LEU A 38 -2.13 7.02 -11.27
C LEU A 38 -1.25 6.90 -12.51
N PHE A 39 -0.50 5.81 -12.60
CA PHE A 39 0.43 5.58 -13.69
C PHE A 39 -0.30 5.03 -14.92
N VAL A 40 -1.11 3.98 -14.73
CA VAL A 40 -1.83 3.32 -15.84
C VAL A 40 -3.19 2.82 -15.38
N LYS A 41 -4.21 3.00 -16.22
CA LYS A 41 -5.51 2.33 -16.10
C LYS A 41 -5.76 1.49 -17.36
N ARG A 42 -6.02 0.19 -17.19
CA ARG A 42 -6.27 -0.74 -18.30
C ARG A 42 -7.46 -1.63 -18.00
N SER A 43 -8.33 -1.84 -19.01
CA SER A 43 -9.40 -2.82 -18.90
C SER A 43 -8.80 -4.23 -18.89
N VAL A 44 -9.23 -5.05 -17.92
CA VAL A 44 -8.81 -6.45 -17.79
C VAL A 44 -9.94 -7.37 -18.22
N CYS A 45 -11.17 -7.02 -17.86
CA CYS A 45 -12.38 -7.76 -18.20
C CYS A 45 -13.51 -6.77 -18.50
N ASN A 46 -14.68 -7.25 -18.92
CA ASN A 46 -15.85 -6.39 -19.11
C ASN A 46 -16.17 -5.62 -17.82
N ASN A 47 -15.93 -4.31 -17.87
CA ASN A 47 -16.14 -3.35 -16.77
C ASN A 47 -15.29 -3.60 -15.52
N ILE A 48 -14.16 -4.30 -15.64
CA ILE A 48 -13.16 -4.42 -14.58
C ILE A 48 -11.84 -3.84 -15.08
N TRP A 49 -11.31 -2.92 -14.29
CA TRP A 49 -10.13 -2.15 -14.58
C TRP A 49 -9.02 -2.52 -13.61
N ARG A 50 -7.82 -2.59 -14.15
CA ARG A 50 -6.60 -2.55 -13.37
C ARG A 50 -6.09 -1.12 -13.32
N GLU A 51 -5.88 -0.63 -12.12
CA GLU A 51 -5.26 0.66 -11.84
C GLU A 51 -3.88 0.42 -11.22
N LYS A 52 -2.85 0.94 -11.86
CA LYS A 52 -1.46 0.91 -11.38
C LYS A 52 -1.10 2.29 -10.88
N TYR A 53 -0.61 2.37 -9.65
CA TYR A 53 -0.12 3.60 -9.05
C TYR A 53 1.37 3.50 -8.82
N LEU A 54 2.09 4.58 -9.15
CA LEU A 54 3.48 4.74 -8.73
C LEU A 54 3.49 5.12 -7.25
N VAL A 55 4.17 4.31 -6.43
CA VAL A 55 4.27 4.52 -4.98
C VAL A 55 5.56 5.26 -4.64
N SER A 56 6.67 4.81 -5.23
CA SER A 56 7.97 5.46 -5.11
C SER A 56 8.73 5.34 -6.42
N SER A 57 9.36 6.45 -6.83
CA SER A 57 10.38 6.43 -7.88
C SER A 57 11.73 6.62 -7.18
N GLY A 58 12.66 5.71 -7.46
CA GLY A 58 13.91 5.59 -6.73
C GLY A 58 15.08 6.44 -7.27
N GLY A 59 14.85 7.27 -8.29
CA GLY A 59 15.92 8.02 -8.93
C GLY A 59 17.00 7.11 -9.52
N ALA A 60 18.24 7.60 -9.63
CA ALA A 60 19.32 6.92 -10.37
C ALA A 60 19.77 5.54 -9.82
N HIS A 61 19.38 5.19 -8.59
CA HIS A 61 19.89 4.00 -7.90
C HIS A 61 18.83 3.12 -7.24
N SER A 62 17.54 3.37 -7.48
CA SER A 62 16.48 2.54 -6.91
C SER A 62 15.39 2.28 -7.93
N ALA A 63 14.90 1.04 -7.90
CA ALA A 63 13.79 0.60 -8.74
C ALA A 63 12.52 1.38 -8.42
N GLU A 64 11.66 1.49 -9.43
CA GLU A 64 10.34 2.07 -9.27
C GLU A 64 9.41 1.05 -8.63
N LEU A 65 8.67 1.46 -7.59
CA LEU A 65 7.70 0.62 -6.91
C LEU A 65 6.29 1.01 -7.34
N TYR A 66 5.55 0.01 -7.79
CA TYR A 66 4.19 0.12 -8.25
C TYR A 66 3.24 -0.64 -7.32
N SER A 67 2.02 -0.14 -7.19
CA SER A 67 0.90 -0.85 -6.56
C SER A 67 -0.22 -1.05 -7.56
N ASP A 68 -0.71 -2.29 -7.63
CA ASP A 68 -1.77 -2.69 -8.53
C ASP A 68 -3.08 -2.89 -7.78
N TYR A 69 -4.16 -2.43 -8.41
CA TYR A 69 -5.52 -2.46 -7.91
C TYR A 69 -6.45 -3.01 -8.97
N ILE A 70 -7.48 -3.74 -8.52
CA ILE A 70 -8.63 -4.09 -9.36
C ILE A 70 -9.85 -3.29 -8.92
N THR A 71 -10.62 -2.80 -9.86
CA THR A 71 -11.81 -1.99 -9.57
C THR A 71 -12.82 -2.09 -10.70
N ASP A 72 -14.10 -2.00 -10.38
CA ASP A 72 -15.15 -1.73 -11.37
C ASP A 72 -15.51 -0.24 -11.47
N SER A 73 -14.70 0.61 -10.84
CA SER A 73 -14.87 2.07 -10.69
C SER A 73 -16.08 2.54 -9.88
N VAL A 74 -17.03 1.67 -9.52
CA VAL A 74 -18.32 2.07 -8.92
C VAL A 74 -18.62 1.37 -7.60
N ASN A 75 -18.34 0.08 -7.49
CA ASN A 75 -18.70 -0.73 -6.32
C ASN A 75 -17.49 -1.14 -5.49
N PHE A 76 -16.34 -1.41 -6.11
CA PHE A 76 -15.16 -1.85 -5.36
C PHE A 76 -13.86 -1.32 -5.91
N ARG A 77 -12.85 -1.21 -5.04
CA ARG A 77 -11.43 -1.08 -5.41
C ARG A 77 -10.61 -1.88 -4.41
N VAL A 78 -9.95 -2.93 -4.88
CA VAL A 78 -9.21 -3.87 -4.05
C VAL A 78 -7.73 -3.83 -4.40
N TYR A 79 -6.90 -3.72 -3.37
CA TYR A 79 -5.45 -3.86 -3.47
C TYR A 79 -5.07 -5.29 -3.83
N ILE A 80 -4.30 -5.44 -4.90
CA ILE A 80 -3.75 -6.73 -5.31
C ILE A 80 -2.38 -6.96 -4.69
N GLY A 81 -1.51 -5.95 -4.76
CA GLY A 81 -0.13 -6.08 -4.34
C GLY A 81 0.75 -4.98 -4.90
N SER A 82 2.01 -4.99 -4.46
CA SER A 82 3.06 -4.13 -5.00
C SER A 82 4.11 -4.95 -5.71
N HIS A 83 4.74 -4.34 -6.70
CA HIS A 83 5.81 -4.94 -7.50
C HIS A 83 6.75 -3.84 -8.02
N ASP A 84 7.97 -4.21 -8.38
CA ASP A 84 8.94 -3.33 -9.04
C ASP A 84 8.92 -3.53 -10.56
N GLU A 85 9.91 -2.98 -11.26
CA GLU A 85 10.10 -3.15 -12.70
C GLU A 85 10.43 -4.58 -13.16
N TYR A 86 10.91 -5.45 -12.25
CA TYR A 86 11.27 -6.85 -12.55
C TYR A 86 10.10 -7.81 -12.36
N GLY A 87 8.95 -7.32 -11.89
CA GLY A 87 7.76 -8.15 -11.69
C GLY A 87 6.48 -7.46 -12.08
N GLY A 88 5.37 -8.16 -11.88
CA GLY A 88 4.05 -7.62 -12.14
C GLY A 88 2.93 -8.59 -11.81
N PHE A 89 1.76 -8.22 -12.28
CA PHE A 89 0.56 -9.05 -12.18
C PHE A 89 -0.01 -9.28 -13.57
N ASP A 90 -0.28 -10.54 -13.87
CA ASP A 90 -1.07 -10.97 -15.00
C ASP A 90 -2.50 -11.28 -14.55
N TYR A 91 -3.44 -11.01 -15.43
CA TYR A 91 -4.86 -11.07 -15.11
C TYR A 91 -5.62 -11.80 -16.21
N ASN A 92 -6.42 -12.78 -15.82
CA ASN A 92 -7.27 -13.53 -16.74
C ASN A 92 -8.68 -13.67 -16.17
N CYS A 93 -9.69 -13.46 -17.00
CA CYS A 93 -11.08 -13.58 -16.61
C CYS A 93 -11.73 -14.82 -17.20
N ASN A 94 -12.52 -15.50 -16.37
CA ASN A 94 -13.40 -16.57 -16.79
C ASN A 94 -14.76 -16.41 -16.11
N GLY A 95 -15.70 -15.77 -16.81
CA GLY A 95 -17.02 -15.45 -16.28
C GLY A 95 -16.95 -14.55 -15.05
N ASP A 96 -17.39 -15.07 -13.90
CA ASP A 96 -17.38 -14.36 -12.61
C ASP A 96 -16.03 -14.44 -11.86
N SER A 97 -15.10 -15.26 -12.35
CA SER A 97 -13.80 -15.47 -11.69
C SER A 97 -12.71 -14.66 -12.36
N LEU A 98 -11.97 -13.87 -11.57
CA LEU A 98 -10.76 -13.17 -11.97
C LEU A 98 -9.55 -13.90 -11.37
N PHE A 99 -8.73 -14.47 -12.24
CA PHE A 99 -7.45 -15.07 -11.91
C PHE A 99 -6.38 -13.98 -11.95
N VAL A 100 -5.64 -13.84 -10.85
CA VAL A 100 -4.53 -12.90 -10.73
C VAL A 100 -3.28 -13.70 -10.44
N ARG A 101 -2.25 -13.53 -11.27
CA ARG A 101 -0.98 -14.23 -11.13
C ARG A 101 0.12 -13.21 -10.94
N LYS A 102 0.86 -13.32 -9.85
CA LYS A 102 2.08 -12.54 -9.66
C LYS A 102 3.20 -13.20 -10.47
N VAL A 103 3.80 -12.42 -11.36
CA VAL A 103 4.88 -12.86 -12.24
C VAL A 103 6.15 -12.11 -11.94
N MET A 104 7.27 -12.81 -12.07
CA MET A 104 8.62 -12.25 -11.93
C MET A 104 9.42 -12.60 -13.19
N ASN A 105 10.07 -11.59 -13.76
CA ASN A 105 10.95 -11.75 -14.90
C ASN A 105 12.29 -12.30 -14.40
N ASN A 106 12.78 -13.33 -15.07
CA ASN A 106 14.08 -13.93 -14.83
C ASN A 106 15.12 -13.28 -15.75
N ASP A 107 16.40 -13.42 -15.40
CA ASP A 107 17.52 -12.86 -16.16
C ASP A 107 17.62 -13.41 -17.60
N ASP A 108 17.07 -14.59 -17.86
CA ASP A 108 17.02 -15.23 -19.18
C ASP A 108 15.87 -14.70 -20.06
N GLY A 109 15.10 -13.71 -19.58
CA GLY A 109 13.95 -13.13 -20.25
C GLY A 109 12.67 -13.96 -20.13
N SER A 110 12.70 -15.11 -19.45
CA SER A 110 11.50 -15.87 -19.12
C SER A 110 10.74 -15.24 -17.95
N ALA A 111 9.46 -15.56 -17.79
CA ALA A 111 8.66 -15.13 -16.65
C ALA A 111 8.21 -16.36 -15.84
N SER A 112 8.36 -16.28 -14.52
CA SER A 112 7.89 -17.30 -13.59
C SER A 112 6.68 -16.80 -12.79
N ILE A 113 5.72 -17.69 -12.53
CA ILE A 113 4.59 -17.38 -11.64
C ILE A 113 5.04 -17.66 -10.21
N ILE A 114 5.03 -16.64 -9.37
CA ILE A 114 5.45 -16.74 -7.96
C ILE A 114 4.27 -16.82 -6.99
N ASP A 115 3.10 -16.31 -7.39
CA ASP A 115 1.88 -16.41 -6.59
C ASP A 115 0.64 -16.36 -7.50
N SER A 116 -0.48 -16.90 -7.02
CA SER A 116 -1.75 -16.86 -7.72
C SER A 116 -2.93 -16.74 -6.77
N SER A 117 -3.89 -15.91 -7.14
CA SER A 117 -5.12 -15.65 -6.40
C SER A 117 -6.32 -15.66 -7.33
N ILE A 118 -7.48 -16.02 -6.81
CA ILE A 118 -8.74 -16.05 -7.55
C ILE A 118 -9.76 -15.21 -6.80
N PHE A 119 -10.36 -14.26 -7.50
CA PHE A 119 -11.40 -13.39 -6.97
C PHE A 119 -12.73 -13.67 -7.66
N ARG A 120 -13.82 -13.71 -6.88
CA ARG A 120 -15.18 -13.74 -7.42
C ARG A 120 -15.70 -12.31 -7.53
N LEU A 121 -15.93 -11.84 -8.75
CA LEU A 121 -16.33 -10.47 -9.02
C LEU A 121 -17.70 -10.13 -8.42
N SER A 122 -18.63 -11.08 -8.44
CA SER A 122 -19.95 -10.94 -7.81
C SER A 122 -19.86 -10.70 -6.30
N VAL A 123 -18.88 -11.29 -5.61
CA VAL A 123 -18.66 -11.09 -4.18
C VAL A 123 -18.07 -9.70 -3.94
N LEU A 124 -17.03 -9.33 -4.69
CA LEU A 124 -16.39 -8.02 -4.56
C LEU A 124 -17.38 -6.86 -4.78
N ARG A 125 -18.28 -6.99 -5.76
CA ARG A 125 -19.34 -6.00 -6.00
C ARG A 125 -20.32 -5.85 -4.84
N LYS A 126 -20.64 -6.94 -4.14
CA LYS A 126 -21.59 -6.93 -3.02
C LYS A 126 -20.98 -6.36 -1.75
N GLU A 127 -19.69 -6.57 -1.52
CA GLU A 127 -19.01 -6.08 -0.33
C GLU A 127 -18.86 -4.55 -0.30
N HIS A 128 -19.05 -3.87 -1.44
CA HIS A 128 -18.94 -2.42 -1.57
C HIS A 128 -17.67 -1.83 -0.95
N LYS A 129 -16.56 -2.57 -1.07
CA LYS A 129 -15.30 -2.22 -0.43
C LYS A 129 -14.44 -1.39 -1.36
N PHE A 130 -14.37 -0.11 -1.06
CA PHE A 130 -13.27 0.74 -1.46
C PHE A 130 -12.25 0.74 -0.32
N GLU A 131 -10.97 0.60 -0.65
CA GLU A 131 -9.87 0.77 0.32
C GLU A 131 -10.09 1.90 1.33
#